data_AF-A0A5P1F654-F1
#
_entry.id   AF-A0A5P1F654-F1
#
_cell.length_a   1.000
_cell.length_b   1.000
_cell.length_c   1.000
_cell.angle_alpha   90.00
_cell.angle_beta   90.00
_cell.angle_gamma   90.00
#
_symmetry.space_group_name_H-M   'P 1'
#
loop_
_entity.id
_entity.type
_entity.pdbx_description
1 polymer ?
#
loop_
_entity_poly.entity_id
_entity_poly.type
_entity_poly.pdbx_seq_one_letter_code
_entity_poly.pdbx_strand_id
1 'polypeptide(L)'
;MKKKSSAKIDSQEPTTSIPATSQPLKTLIDDTSVFIDDLVKLIPARFFLPIPDADERPWFQGLSKAAKASLKKQSRENLKKVRRDRFNPENPSSTLDLLQKSIKPDEDNPGDDEIPNRNPKPEEKSVTYEELRQRLHRRIEELRSGRNTRPKNDLMKNDQRKRKRENEEKSLEETKGKGKDENVAADITFGKVKIGDEDGSRRKKKKMSKAQELEKARKLEELKKDPEKGAIVAKKHSWKAAESRAMGVKVHDDPKLLKESIKKEKKRQKKHAEKWKERVESRESVRNEKQKTRTGNIKERAHQKKMRKIEKREKKLMRPGFEGRKEGYVN
;
A
#
# COMPACT_ATOMS: atom_id res chain seq x y z
N MET A 1 4.42 -84.85 -5.02
CA MET A 1 4.80 -83.89 -3.96
C MET A 1 5.86 -82.95 -4.52
N LYS A 2 5.53 -81.67 -4.75
CA LYS A 2 6.45 -80.66 -5.29
C LYS A 2 7.22 -80.03 -4.12
N LYS A 3 8.55 -80.16 -4.07
CA LYS A 3 9.42 -79.38 -3.17
C LYS A 3 10.19 -78.35 -4.00
N LYS A 4 9.97 -77.07 -3.66
CA LYS A 4 10.61 -75.88 -4.21
C LYS A 4 12.03 -75.78 -3.65
N SER A 5 13.03 -75.55 -4.50
CA SER A 5 14.36 -75.11 -4.08
C SER A 5 14.45 -73.58 -4.19
N SER A 6 15.01 -72.98 -3.14
CA SER A 6 15.10 -71.55 -2.87
C SER A 6 16.12 -70.83 -3.76
N ALA A 7 15.77 -69.60 -4.16
CA ALA A 7 16.65 -68.65 -4.84
C ALA A 7 17.59 -67.96 -3.83
N LYS A 8 18.87 -67.84 -4.19
CA LYS A 8 19.89 -67.08 -3.46
C LYS A 8 20.02 -65.71 -4.14
N ILE A 9 19.78 -64.65 -3.38
CA ILE A 9 19.84 -63.25 -3.83
C ILE A 9 21.28 -62.79 -3.67
N ASP A 10 21.89 -62.38 -4.78
CA ASP A 10 23.24 -61.82 -4.84
C ASP A 10 23.15 -60.31 -4.62
N SER A 11 23.92 -59.78 -3.66
CA SER A 11 23.94 -58.37 -3.29
C SER A 11 25.14 -57.71 -3.95
N GLN A 12 24.91 -56.86 -4.95
CA GLN A 12 25.96 -55.99 -5.51
C GLN A 12 25.79 -54.57 -4.97
N GLU A 13 26.83 -54.06 -4.30
CA GLU A 13 26.94 -52.65 -3.93
C GLU A 13 27.38 -51.79 -5.13
N PRO A 14 26.93 -50.53 -5.23
CA PRO A 14 27.31 -49.63 -6.32
C PRO A 14 28.69 -48.99 -6.07
N THR A 15 29.70 -49.43 -6.82
CA THR A 15 31.01 -48.75 -6.88
C THR A 15 30.88 -47.41 -7.60
N THR A 16 31.06 -46.31 -6.86
CA THR A 16 31.25 -44.98 -7.44
C THR A 16 32.69 -44.87 -7.92
N SER A 17 32.91 -44.95 -9.23
CA SER A 17 34.21 -44.74 -9.86
C SER A 17 34.45 -43.23 -10.05
N ILE A 18 35.47 -42.70 -9.36
CA ILE A 18 35.99 -41.35 -9.60
C ILE A 18 37.13 -41.50 -10.62
N PRO A 19 37.10 -40.83 -11.79
CA PRO A 19 38.20 -40.89 -12.74
C PRO A 19 39.40 -40.10 -12.22
N ALA A 20 40.55 -40.76 -12.14
CA ALA A 20 41.83 -40.16 -11.78
C ALA A 20 42.40 -39.39 -12.99
N THR A 21 42.20 -38.08 -13.04
CA THR A 21 42.80 -37.19 -14.03
C THR A 21 44.17 -36.71 -13.53
N SER A 22 45.24 -36.98 -14.29
CA SER A 22 46.63 -36.59 -13.98
C SER A 22 46.90 -35.09 -14.21
N GLN A 23 46.00 -34.21 -13.76
CA GLN A 23 46.21 -32.76 -13.80
C GLN A 23 47.09 -32.35 -12.61
N PRO A 24 48.05 -31.42 -12.78
CA PRO A 24 48.86 -30.95 -11.67
C PRO A 24 47.93 -30.34 -10.60
N LEU A 25 48.08 -30.76 -9.33
CA LEU A 25 47.16 -30.39 -8.23
C LEU A 25 46.85 -28.89 -8.14
N LYS A 26 47.81 -28.04 -8.50
CA LYS A 26 47.65 -26.59 -8.51
C LYS A 26 46.58 -26.12 -9.51
N THR A 27 46.59 -26.65 -10.74
CA THR A 27 45.58 -26.25 -11.75
C THR A 27 44.20 -26.74 -11.36
N LEU A 28 44.10 -27.92 -10.74
CA LEU A 28 42.81 -28.42 -10.22
C LEU A 28 42.28 -27.50 -9.11
N ILE A 29 43.13 -27.03 -8.20
CA ILE A 29 42.74 -26.09 -7.15
C ILE A 29 42.25 -24.77 -7.78
N ASP A 30 42.99 -24.24 -8.76
CA ASP A 30 42.63 -23.01 -9.46
C ASP A 30 41.28 -23.16 -10.20
N ASP A 31 41.09 -24.25 -10.94
CA ASP A 31 39.84 -24.56 -11.66
C ASP A 31 38.65 -24.70 -10.69
N THR A 32 38.86 -25.39 -9.56
CA THR A 32 37.82 -25.54 -8.53
C THR A 32 37.48 -24.21 -7.87
N SER A 33 38.47 -23.33 -7.69
CA SER A 33 38.25 -22.00 -7.11
C SER A 33 37.38 -21.13 -8.04
N VAL A 34 37.67 -21.12 -9.35
CA VAL A 34 36.89 -20.40 -10.36
C VAL A 34 35.46 -20.95 -10.43
N PHE A 35 35.30 -22.27 -10.38
CA PHE A 35 33.98 -22.91 -10.38
C PHE A 35 33.14 -22.51 -9.16
N ILE A 36 33.75 -22.46 -7.98
CA ILE A 36 33.06 -22.04 -6.74
C ILE A 36 32.67 -20.57 -6.83
N ASP A 37 33.56 -19.70 -7.32
CA ASP A 37 33.27 -18.28 -7.52
C ASP A 37 32.09 -18.05 -8.46
N ASP A 38 32.01 -18.82 -9.54
CA ASP A 38 30.88 -18.79 -10.48
C ASP A 38 29.58 -19.26 -9.83
N LEU A 39 29.61 -20.33 -9.02
CA LEU A 39 28.45 -20.75 -8.24
C LEU A 39 27.96 -19.67 -7.27
N VAL A 40 28.86 -18.96 -6.61
CA VAL A 40 28.51 -17.86 -5.70
C VAL A 40 27.86 -16.70 -6.45
N LYS A 41 28.27 -16.41 -7.69
CA LYS A 41 27.63 -15.39 -8.55
C LYS A 41 26.17 -15.73 -8.89
N LEU A 42 25.82 -17.02 -9.02
CA LEU A 42 24.45 -17.45 -9.32
C LEU A 42 23.49 -17.24 -8.14
N ILE A 43 24.01 -17.27 -6.92
CA ILE A 43 23.21 -17.13 -5.71
C ILE A 43 23.05 -15.63 -5.38
N PRO A 44 21.83 -15.14 -5.11
CA PRO A 44 21.63 -13.74 -4.77
C PRO A 44 22.39 -13.32 -3.50
N ALA A 45 23.07 -12.18 -3.55
CA ALA A 45 23.83 -11.61 -2.42
C ALA A 45 23.05 -11.47 -1.10
N ARG A 46 21.72 -11.43 -1.17
CA ARG A 46 20.82 -11.38 0.00
C ARG A 46 20.96 -12.57 0.96
N PHE A 47 21.53 -13.69 0.50
CA PHE A 47 21.71 -14.89 1.32
C PHE A 47 23.07 -14.95 2.01
N PHE A 48 24.06 -14.18 1.54
CA PHE A 48 25.42 -14.15 2.12
C PHE A 48 25.70 -12.88 2.92
N LEU A 49 25.08 -11.76 2.54
CA LEU A 49 25.23 -10.50 3.26
C LEU A 49 24.18 -10.42 4.37
N PRO A 50 24.56 -9.97 5.59
CA PRO A 50 23.60 -9.63 6.63
C PRO A 50 22.56 -8.67 6.05
N ILE A 51 21.29 -9.00 6.21
CA ILE A 51 20.24 -8.05 5.88
C ILE A 51 20.46 -6.87 6.83
N PRO A 52 20.75 -5.65 6.35
CA PRO A 52 20.87 -4.50 7.23
C PRO A 52 19.61 -4.46 8.08
N ASP A 53 19.81 -4.45 9.40
CA ASP A 53 18.76 -4.68 10.37
C ASP A 53 17.54 -3.84 10.01
N ALA A 54 16.35 -4.39 10.22
CA ALA A 54 15.11 -3.65 9.96
C ALA A 54 15.07 -2.28 10.66
N ASP A 55 15.93 -2.07 11.64
CA ASP A 55 16.15 -0.87 12.44
C ASP A 55 17.04 0.20 11.75
N GLU A 56 17.90 -0.17 10.79
CA GLU A 56 18.66 0.80 9.98
C GLU A 56 17.81 1.44 8.88
N ARG A 57 16.68 0.82 8.54
CA ARG A 57 15.71 1.42 7.61
C ARG A 57 15.18 2.68 8.28
N PRO A 58 15.40 3.88 7.70
CA PRO A 58 15.06 5.12 8.37
C PRO A 58 13.57 5.13 8.72
N TRP A 59 13.29 4.91 10.00
CA TRP A 59 11.94 4.78 10.50
C TRP A 59 11.31 6.16 10.48
N PHE A 60 10.41 6.40 9.51
CA PHE A 60 9.87 7.73 9.29
C PHE A 60 8.90 8.20 10.38
N GLN A 61 8.68 7.49 11.49
CA GLN A 61 7.81 7.99 12.55
C GLN A 61 8.55 9.06 13.38
N GLY A 62 7.83 10.05 13.90
CA GLY A 62 8.41 11.16 14.66
C GLY A 62 8.96 12.34 13.83
N LEU A 63 9.43 12.14 12.59
CA LEU A 63 10.00 13.25 11.78
C LEU A 63 8.97 14.29 11.30
N SER A 64 9.41 15.53 11.08
CA SER A 64 8.60 16.61 10.50
C SER A 64 8.20 16.29 9.05
N LYS A 65 7.15 16.96 8.53
CA LYS A 65 6.67 16.70 7.16
C LYS A 65 7.72 17.00 6.08
N ALA A 66 8.54 18.04 6.29
CA ALA A 66 9.61 18.42 5.39
C ALA A 66 10.76 17.40 5.44
N ALA A 67 11.19 17.02 6.65
CA ALA A 67 12.22 16.00 6.84
C ALA A 67 11.80 14.63 6.27
N LYS A 68 10.53 14.23 6.43
CA LYS A 68 9.98 13.02 5.78
C LYS A 68 10.02 13.09 4.27
N ALA A 69 9.83 14.28 3.69
CA ALA A 69 9.82 14.46 2.24
C ALA A 69 11.24 14.43 1.67
N SER A 70 12.21 15.08 2.32
CA SER A 70 13.62 15.05 1.92
C SER A 70 14.19 13.64 2.01
N LEU A 71 13.95 12.94 3.12
CA LEU A 71 14.47 11.57 3.33
C LEU A 71 13.87 10.59 2.31
N LYS A 72 12.57 10.71 2.00
CA LYS A 72 11.94 9.93 0.91
C LYS A 72 12.46 10.29 -0.48
N LYS A 73 12.81 11.56 -0.72
CA LYS A 73 13.43 11.99 -1.98
C LYS A 73 14.81 11.35 -2.13
N GLN A 74 15.62 11.39 -1.07
CA GLN A 74 16.91 10.71 -1.01
C GLN A 74 16.79 9.19 -1.21
N SER A 75 15.84 8.52 -0.55
CA SER A 75 15.63 7.07 -0.80
C SER A 75 15.25 6.76 -2.26
N ARG A 76 14.46 7.64 -2.92
CA ARG A 76 14.10 7.48 -4.34
C ARG A 76 15.28 7.74 -5.25
N GLU A 77 16.13 8.70 -4.93
CA GLU A 77 17.37 9.01 -5.66
C GLU A 77 18.37 7.88 -5.51
N ASN A 78 18.59 7.37 -4.29
CA ASN A 78 19.42 6.20 -4.03
C ASN A 78 18.93 4.97 -4.80
N LEU A 79 17.62 4.70 -4.82
CA LEU A 79 17.08 3.59 -5.61
C LEU A 79 17.27 3.78 -7.12
N LYS A 80 17.19 5.02 -7.63
CA LYS A 80 17.49 5.33 -9.04
C LYS A 80 18.98 5.18 -9.35
N LYS A 81 19.86 5.59 -8.43
CA LYS A 81 21.31 5.45 -8.55
C LYS A 81 21.70 3.97 -8.58
N VAL A 82 21.25 3.18 -7.59
CA VAL A 82 21.43 1.72 -7.56
C VAL A 82 20.91 1.05 -8.84
N ARG A 83 19.78 1.50 -9.39
CA ARG A 83 19.28 0.95 -10.66
C ARG A 83 20.15 1.33 -11.86
N ARG A 84 20.74 2.52 -11.90
CA ARG A 84 21.70 2.89 -12.94
C ARG A 84 22.98 2.10 -12.80
N ASP A 85 23.50 2.01 -11.58
CA ASP A 85 24.76 1.31 -11.28
C ASP A 85 24.69 -0.18 -11.65
N ARG A 86 23.52 -0.82 -11.49
CA ARG A 86 23.30 -2.21 -11.94
C ARG A 86 23.48 -2.44 -13.45
N PHE A 87 23.36 -1.40 -14.27
CA PHE A 87 23.46 -1.49 -15.72
C PHE A 87 24.69 -0.73 -16.26
N ASN A 88 25.59 -0.29 -15.39
CA ASN A 88 26.84 0.35 -15.80
C ASN A 88 27.91 -0.73 -16.02
N PRO A 89 28.49 -0.86 -17.23
CA PRO A 89 29.51 -1.87 -17.52
C PRO A 89 30.84 -1.61 -16.80
N GLU A 90 31.09 -0.36 -16.40
CA GLU A 90 32.29 0.05 -15.66
C GLU A 90 32.33 -0.48 -14.21
N ASN A 91 31.18 -0.81 -13.61
CA ASN A 91 31.10 -1.29 -12.22
C ASN A 91 30.12 -2.48 -12.10
N PRO A 92 30.49 -3.67 -12.61
CA PRO A 92 29.65 -4.86 -12.52
C PRO A 92 29.60 -5.38 -11.07
N SER A 93 28.60 -4.96 -10.32
CA SER A 93 28.41 -5.41 -8.93
C SER A 93 27.94 -6.88 -8.89
N SER A 94 28.91 -7.79 -8.78
CA SER A 94 28.66 -9.23 -8.58
C SER A 94 28.45 -9.56 -7.09
N THR A 95 27.82 -10.71 -6.80
CA THR A 95 27.65 -11.16 -5.41
C THR A 95 28.98 -11.30 -4.67
N LEU A 96 30.02 -11.78 -5.36
CA LEU A 96 31.38 -11.92 -4.84
C LEU A 96 31.99 -10.55 -4.56
N ASP A 97 31.87 -9.59 -5.49
CA ASP A 97 32.37 -8.23 -5.31
C ASP A 97 31.76 -7.53 -4.09
N LEU A 98 30.45 -7.68 -3.88
CA LEU A 98 29.78 -7.17 -2.68
C LEU A 98 30.26 -7.84 -1.39
N LEU A 99 30.57 -9.14 -1.43
CA LEU A 99 31.11 -9.87 -0.29
C LEU A 99 32.55 -9.43 0.00
N GLN A 100 33.37 -9.30 -1.03
CA GLN A 100 34.75 -8.82 -0.93
C GLN A 100 34.79 -7.39 -0.37
N LYS A 101 33.87 -6.52 -0.79
CA LYS A 101 33.72 -5.17 -0.25
C LYS A 101 33.27 -5.14 1.23
N SER A 102 32.49 -6.13 1.67
CA SER A 102 32.12 -6.22 3.09
C SER A 102 33.27 -6.72 3.98
N ILE A 103 34.24 -7.43 3.39
CA ILE A 103 35.40 -8.01 4.10
C ILE A 103 36.60 -7.06 4.07
N LYS A 104 36.81 -6.32 2.97
CA LYS A 104 37.85 -5.31 2.85
C LYS A 104 37.32 -3.96 3.39
N PRO A 105 37.83 -3.42 4.51
CA PRO A 105 37.51 -2.06 4.89
C PRO A 105 37.97 -1.09 3.79
N ASP A 106 37.17 -0.06 3.50
CA ASP A 106 37.40 0.88 2.39
C ASP A 106 38.78 1.57 2.51
N GLU A 107 39.73 1.24 1.62
CA GLU A 107 41.04 1.89 1.49
C GLU A 107 41.06 3.03 0.45
N ASP A 108 39.96 3.26 -0.28
CA ASP A 108 39.94 4.22 -1.40
C ASP A 108 38.96 5.38 -1.15
N ASN A 109 39.38 6.35 -0.33
CA ASN A 109 38.91 7.73 -0.44
C ASN A 109 40.00 8.73 0.01
N PRO A 110 40.80 9.31 -0.91
CA PRO A 110 41.71 10.39 -0.58
C PRO A 110 40.96 11.73 -0.63
N GLY A 111 40.59 12.26 0.55
CA GLY A 111 40.11 13.63 0.71
C GLY A 111 38.72 13.75 1.31
N ASP A 112 38.63 13.74 2.64
CA ASP A 112 38.14 14.87 3.45
C ASP A 112 38.30 14.44 4.92
N ASP A 113 39.32 14.98 5.59
CA ASP A 113 39.58 14.78 7.01
C ASP A 113 38.50 15.48 7.83
N GLU A 114 37.75 14.71 8.63
CA GLU A 114 37.38 15.00 10.04
C GLU A 114 36.15 14.18 10.48
N ILE A 115 36.35 12.94 10.92
CA ILE A 115 35.47 12.33 11.94
C ILE A 115 36.35 11.52 12.91
N PRO A 116 36.27 11.77 14.23
CA PRO A 116 37.18 11.21 15.21
C PRO A 116 37.01 9.70 15.35
N ASN A 117 38.16 9.02 15.32
CA ASN A 117 38.37 7.70 15.87
C ASN A 117 37.84 7.63 17.31
N ARG A 118 36.68 6.98 17.50
CA ARG A 118 36.30 6.43 18.80
C ARG A 118 35.30 5.29 18.64
N ASN A 119 35.80 4.10 18.32
CA ASN A 119 35.16 2.89 18.77
C ASN A 119 35.97 2.32 19.94
N PRO A 120 35.62 2.61 21.20
CA PRO A 120 36.06 1.75 22.28
C PRO A 120 35.28 0.43 22.15
N LYS A 121 35.98 -0.69 22.32
CA LYS A 121 35.38 -2.00 22.62
C LYS A 121 34.13 -1.81 23.49
N PRO A 122 32.98 -2.45 23.17
CA PRO A 122 31.86 -2.44 24.08
C PRO A 122 32.26 -3.30 25.29
N GLU A 123 32.76 -2.65 26.33
CA GLU A 123 32.71 -3.22 27.67
C GLU A 123 31.24 -3.44 27.99
N GLU A 124 30.91 -4.69 28.33
CA GLU A 124 29.61 -5.09 28.86
C GLU A 124 29.36 -4.33 30.17
N LYS A 125 28.86 -3.11 30.07
CA LYS A 125 28.21 -2.44 31.21
C LYS A 125 26.92 -3.20 31.46
N SER A 126 26.99 -4.16 32.36
CA SER A 126 25.82 -4.85 32.91
C SER A 126 24.81 -3.79 33.37
N VAL A 127 23.74 -3.63 32.60
CA VAL A 127 22.62 -2.75 32.95
C VAL A 127 22.12 -3.21 34.31
N THR A 128 22.24 -2.37 35.32
CA THR A 128 21.75 -2.71 36.66
C THR A 128 20.23 -2.86 36.59
N TYR A 129 19.68 -3.76 37.41
CA TYR A 129 18.25 -4.05 37.43
C TYR A 129 17.37 -2.80 37.61
N GLU A 130 17.90 -1.79 38.31
CA GLU A 130 17.28 -0.50 38.53
C GLU A 130 17.19 0.36 37.27
N GLU A 131 18.24 0.40 36.44
CA GLU A 131 18.20 1.09 35.14
C GLU A 131 17.19 0.43 34.20
N LEU A 132 17.10 -0.90 34.22
CA LEU A 132 16.12 -1.63 33.42
C LEU A 132 14.68 -1.32 33.89
N ARG A 133 14.45 -1.24 35.21
CA ARG A 133 13.16 -0.83 35.78
C ARG A 133 12.81 0.60 35.42
N GLN A 134 13.75 1.54 35.53
CA GLN A 134 13.53 2.94 35.18
C GLN A 134 13.23 3.09 33.68
N ARG A 135 13.95 2.36 32.82
CA ARG A 135 13.69 2.32 31.37
C ARG A 135 12.31 1.73 31.06
N LEU A 136 11.89 0.68 31.79
CA LEU A 136 10.56 0.10 31.67
C LEU A 136 9.47 1.08 32.12
N HIS A 137 9.63 1.76 33.26
CA HIS A 137 8.69 2.76 33.74
C HIS A 137 8.54 3.92 32.75
N ARG A 138 9.66 4.45 32.25
CA ARG A 138 9.67 5.50 31.21
C ARG A 138 8.96 5.04 29.94
N ARG A 139 9.16 3.78 29.52
CA ARG A 139 8.48 3.19 28.35
C ARG A 139 6.97 3.00 28.58
N ILE A 140 6.58 2.59 29.78
CA ILE A 140 5.16 2.44 30.16
C ILE A 140 4.48 3.82 30.19
N GLU A 141 5.15 4.84 30.70
CA GLU A 141 4.63 6.21 30.77
C GLU A 141 4.46 6.83 29.39
N GLU A 142 5.42 6.63 28.48
CA GLU A 142 5.35 7.00 27.07
C GLU A 142 4.17 6.32 26.35
N LEU A 143 3.93 5.03 26.65
CA LEU A 143 2.79 4.28 26.11
C LEU A 143 1.44 4.66 26.74
N ARG A 144 1.44 5.24 27.94
CA ARG A 144 0.23 5.75 28.62
C ARG A 144 -0.10 7.17 28.14
N SER A 145 0.90 8.03 27.96
CA SER A 145 0.71 9.38 27.43
C SER A 145 0.18 9.37 25.98
N GLY A 146 0.59 8.40 25.16
CA GLY A 146 0.06 8.19 23.81
C GLY A 146 -1.40 7.70 23.73
N ARG A 147 -2.00 7.24 24.83
CA ARG A 147 -3.39 6.75 24.88
C ARG A 147 -4.44 7.80 25.24
N ASN A 148 -4.06 8.93 25.86
CA ASN A 148 -5.03 9.91 26.38
C ASN A 148 -4.91 11.35 25.85
N THR A 149 -4.07 11.63 24.84
CA THR A 149 -3.87 13.01 24.32
C THR A 149 -3.90 13.11 22.79
N ARG A 150 -4.79 12.38 22.12
CA ARG A 150 -5.02 12.59 20.69
C ARG A 150 -6.16 13.60 20.47
N PRO A 151 -5.89 14.86 20.11
CA PRO A 151 -6.96 15.76 19.68
C PRO A 151 -7.55 15.25 18.36
N LYS A 152 -8.88 15.26 18.24
CA LYS A 152 -9.67 14.86 17.06
C LYS A 152 -9.25 15.52 15.73
N ASN A 153 -8.41 16.56 15.77
CA ASN A 153 -8.06 17.40 14.63
C ASN A 153 -7.08 16.78 13.61
N ASP A 154 -6.29 15.77 13.99
CA ASP A 154 -5.32 15.17 13.04
C ASP A 154 -5.94 14.22 12.02
N LEU A 155 -7.19 13.79 12.22
CA LEU A 155 -7.94 12.98 11.25
C LEU A 155 -8.45 13.80 10.05
N MET A 156 -8.60 15.14 10.19
CA MET A 156 -9.10 16.00 9.10
C MET A 156 -8.02 16.41 8.07
N LYS A 157 -6.74 16.48 8.46
CA LYS A 157 -5.65 16.96 7.58
C LYS A 157 -5.24 15.97 6.48
N ASN A 158 -5.60 14.70 6.59
CA ASN A 158 -5.25 13.70 5.59
C ASN A 158 -6.23 13.68 4.39
N ASP A 159 -7.48 14.10 4.60
CA ASP A 159 -8.52 14.10 3.55
C ASP A 159 -8.35 15.27 2.56
N GLN A 160 -7.71 16.37 2.97
CA GLN A 160 -7.40 17.49 2.08
C GLN A 160 -6.25 17.21 1.10
N ARG A 161 -5.32 16.30 1.43
CA ARG A 161 -4.18 15.95 0.55
C ARG A 161 -4.56 15.07 -0.63
N LYS A 162 -5.68 14.34 -0.58
CA LYS A 162 -6.23 13.62 -1.73
C LYS A 162 -6.86 14.54 -2.78
N ARG A 163 -7.38 15.71 -2.37
CA ARG A 163 -8.16 16.62 -3.21
C ARG A 163 -7.35 17.36 -4.28
N LYS A 164 -6.01 17.36 -4.22
CA LYS A 164 -5.16 18.08 -5.21
C LYS A 164 -4.65 17.20 -6.35
N ARG A 165 -4.95 15.89 -6.36
CA ARG A 165 -4.57 14.97 -7.46
C ARG A 165 -5.73 14.57 -8.37
N GLU A 166 -6.96 14.97 -8.03
CA GLU A 166 -8.18 14.60 -8.77
C GLU A 166 -8.80 15.78 -9.55
N ASN A 167 -8.13 16.94 -9.63
CA ASN A 167 -8.69 18.16 -10.25
C ASN A 167 -8.29 18.38 -11.72
N GLU A 168 -7.67 17.40 -12.39
CA GLU A 168 -7.37 17.45 -13.82
C GLU A 168 -8.16 16.43 -14.66
N GLU A 169 -9.00 15.59 -14.03
CA GLU A 169 -9.82 14.60 -14.74
C GLU A 169 -11.30 14.82 -14.44
N LYS A 170 -11.87 15.91 -14.97
CA LYS A 170 -13.33 16.01 -15.10
C LYS A 170 -13.77 16.98 -16.19
N SER A 171 -13.76 16.48 -17.42
CA SER A 171 -14.74 16.89 -18.43
C SER A 171 -15.29 15.63 -19.08
N LEU A 172 -16.61 15.63 -19.26
CA LEU A 172 -17.44 14.70 -20.02
C LEU A 172 -18.11 13.59 -19.18
N GLU A 173 -19.32 13.95 -18.79
CA GLU A 173 -20.38 13.13 -18.23
C GLU A 173 -21.32 12.70 -19.38
N GLU A 174 -21.80 11.46 -19.29
CA GLU A 174 -23.06 10.92 -19.83
C GLU A 174 -23.37 10.99 -21.33
N THR A 175 -23.55 9.80 -21.95
CA THR A 175 -24.85 9.41 -22.50
C THR A 175 -25.05 7.89 -22.42
N LYS A 176 -26.29 7.51 -22.13
CA LYS A 176 -26.81 6.14 -22.09
C LYS A 176 -27.62 5.95 -23.38
N GLY A 177 -27.24 5.00 -24.23
CA GLY A 177 -27.95 4.73 -25.48
C GLY A 177 -27.76 3.28 -25.90
N LYS A 178 -28.87 2.55 -25.98
CA LYS A 178 -28.98 1.18 -26.45
C LYS A 178 -29.49 1.28 -27.89
N GLY A 179 -28.71 0.86 -28.87
CA GLY A 179 -29.10 0.80 -30.28
C GLY A 179 -28.05 0.04 -31.06
N LYS A 180 -28.48 -1.06 -31.68
CA LYS A 180 -27.72 -1.70 -32.77
C LYS A 180 -27.77 -0.72 -33.93
N ASP A 181 -26.63 -0.46 -34.56
CA ASP A 181 -26.52 -0.29 -36.01
C ASP A 181 -25.06 -0.38 -36.42
N GLU A 182 -24.85 -1.11 -37.52
CA GLU A 182 -23.58 -1.36 -38.16
C GLU A 182 -23.20 -0.13 -38.99
N ASN A 183 -22.17 0.60 -38.57
CA ASN A 183 -21.44 1.47 -39.46
C ASN A 183 -19.99 1.64 -38.97
N VAL A 184 -19.06 1.19 -39.80
CA VAL A 184 -17.62 1.18 -39.53
C VAL A 184 -17.07 2.57 -39.84
N ALA A 185 -17.12 3.47 -38.86
CA ALA A 185 -16.24 4.63 -38.79
C ALA A 185 -15.50 4.56 -37.45
N ALA A 186 -14.19 4.31 -37.52
CA ALA A 186 -13.35 4.07 -36.35
C ALA A 186 -13.20 5.35 -35.51
N ASP A 187 -14.01 5.46 -34.46
CA ASP A 187 -13.81 6.41 -33.36
C ASP A 187 -12.58 5.96 -32.53
N ILE A 188 -11.40 6.41 -32.95
CA ILE A 188 -10.13 6.14 -32.25
C ILE A 188 -10.08 7.03 -31.01
N THR A 189 -10.72 6.58 -29.93
CA THR A 189 -10.56 7.18 -28.60
C THR A 189 -9.18 6.82 -28.04
N PHE A 190 -8.39 7.84 -27.70
CA PHE A 190 -7.05 7.70 -27.12
C PHE A 190 -7.11 6.85 -25.83
N GLY A 191 -6.63 5.61 -25.91
CA GLY A 191 -6.63 4.66 -24.78
C GLY A 191 -7.36 3.33 -25.04
N LYS A 192 -8.06 3.16 -26.16
CA LYS A 192 -8.66 1.87 -26.57
C LYS A 192 -8.18 1.44 -27.94
N VAL A 193 -6.89 1.10 -28.01
CA VAL A 193 -6.35 0.29 -29.11
C VAL A 193 -6.84 -1.14 -28.90
N LYS A 194 -7.81 -1.58 -29.73
CA LYS A 194 -8.17 -3.00 -29.84
C LYS A 194 -7.12 -3.68 -30.69
N ILE A 195 -6.07 -4.19 -30.05
CA ILE A 195 -5.14 -5.13 -30.69
C ILE A 195 -5.91 -6.46 -30.85
N GLY A 196 -5.86 -7.04 -32.04
CA GLY A 196 -6.72 -8.12 -32.51
C GLY A 196 -6.96 -9.26 -31.51
N ASP A 197 -8.20 -9.76 -31.50
CA ASP A 197 -8.69 -10.88 -30.68
C ASP A 197 -8.16 -12.24 -31.18
N GLU A 198 -6.84 -12.38 -31.39
CA GLU A 198 -6.23 -13.63 -31.88
C GLU A 198 -5.35 -14.36 -30.86
N ASP A 199 -5.32 -13.90 -29.61
CA ASP A 199 -4.67 -14.60 -28.51
C ASP A 199 -5.61 -14.82 -27.32
N GLY A 200 -6.36 -15.94 -27.37
CA GLY A 200 -6.52 -16.91 -26.28
C GLY A 200 -6.91 -16.48 -24.86
N SER A 201 -7.30 -15.24 -24.58
CA SER A 201 -7.64 -14.79 -23.23
C SER A 201 -9.03 -15.28 -22.83
N ARG A 202 -9.12 -16.57 -22.48
CA ARG A 202 -10.30 -17.14 -21.82
C ARG A 202 -10.57 -16.33 -20.56
N ARG A 203 -11.53 -15.40 -20.65
CA ARG A 203 -11.99 -14.58 -19.51
C ARG A 203 -12.26 -15.53 -18.35
N LYS A 204 -11.47 -15.41 -17.28
CA LYS A 204 -11.66 -16.22 -16.07
C LYS A 204 -13.13 -16.08 -15.65
N LYS A 205 -13.87 -17.19 -15.65
CA LYS A 205 -15.30 -17.17 -15.30
C LYS A 205 -15.47 -16.46 -13.97
N LYS A 206 -16.33 -15.43 -13.93
CA LYS A 206 -16.60 -14.66 -12.72
C LYS A 206 -17.13 -15.62 -11.65
N LYS A 207 -16.59 -15.52 -10.43
CA LYS A 207 -17.09 -16.29 -9.29
C LYS A 207 -18.57 -15.97 -9.07
N MET A 208 -19.35 -16.97 -8.65
CA MET A 208 -20.77 -16.80 -8.32
C MET A 208 -20.94 -15.74 -7.22
N SER A 209 -22.11 -15.10 -7.16
CA SER A 209 -22.35 -14.16 -6.08
C SER A 209 -22.45 -14.89 -4.75
N LYS A 210 -22.07 -14.22 -3.65
CA LYS A 210 -22.12 -14.83 -2.32
C LYS A 210 -23.53 -15.24 -1.89
N ALA A 211 -24.55 -14.56 -2.41
CA ALA A 211 -25.94 -14.92 -2.22
C ALA A 211 -26.30 -16.23 -2.94
N GLN A 212 -25.82 -16.41 -4.18
CA GLN A 212 -25.99 -17.65 -4.93
C GLN A 212 -25.25 -18.81 -4.27
N GLU A 213 -24.07 -18.58 -3.71
CA GLU A 213 -23.33 -19.58 -2.91
C GLU A 213 -24.12 -19.99 -1.66
N LEU A 214 -24.77 -19.03 -0.97
CA LEU A 214 -25.60 -19.31 0.20
C LEU A 214 -26.82 -20.15 -0.17
N GLU A 215 -27.50 -19.83 -1.28
CA GLU A 215 -28.62 -20.62 -1.77
C GLU A 215 -28.22 -22.04 -2.13
N LYS A 216 -27.07 -22.22 -2.80
CA LYS A 216 -26.52 -23.55 -3.10
C LYS A 216 -26.19 -24.32 -1.82
N ALA A 217 -25.54 -23.67 -0.85
CA ALA A 217 -25.23 -24.27 0.45
C ALA A 217 -26.49 -24.71 1.20
N ARG A 218 -27.56 -23.90 1.19
CA ARG A 218 -28.86 -24.25 1.79
C ARG A 218 -29.51 -25.46 1.11
N LYS A 219 -29.58 -25.45 -0.21
CA LYS A 219 -30.13 -26.59 -0.98
C LYS A 219 -29.36 -27.87 -0.71
N LEU A 220 -28.04 -27.80 -0.59
CA LEU A 220 -27.21 -28.95 -0.22
C LEU A 220 -27.44 -29.41 1.22
N GLU A 221 -27.74 -28.50 2.15
CA GLU A 221 -28.08 -28.83 3.53
C GLU A 221 -29.46 -29.50 3.61
N GLU A 222 -30.44 -29.03 2.83
CA GLU A 222 -31.77 -29.63 2.70
C GLU A 222 -31.67 -31.07 2.15
N LEU A 223 -30.95 -31.27 1.05
CA LEU A 223 -30.74 -32.60 0.45
C LEU A 223 -29.96 -33.58 1.35
N LYS A 224 -29.20 -33.08 2.34
CA LYS A 224 -28.51 -33.92 3.33
C LYS A 224 -29.40 -34.34 4.49
N LYS A 225 -30.50 -33.63 4.74
CA LYS A 225 -31.45 -33.93 5.83
C LYS A 225 -32.41 -35.05 5.47
N ASP A 226 -32.55 -35.39 4.19
CA ASP A 226 -33.38 -36.51 3.74
C ASP A 226 -32.85 -37.85 4.29
N PRO A 227 -33.70 -38.69 4.93
CA PRO A 227 -33.24 -39.87 5.67
C PRO A 227 -32.64 -40.98 4.79
N GLU A 228 -33.18 -41.20 3.59
CA GLU A 228 -32.73 -42.29 2.70
C GLU A 228 -31.59 -41.85 1.77
N LYS A 229 -31.70 -40.65 1.19
CA LYS A 229 -30.77 -40.14 0.17
C LYS A 229 -29.70 -39.23 0.77
N GLY A 230 -29.92 -38.66 1.95
CA GLY A 230 -29.04 -37.68 2.57
C GLY A 230 -27.66 -38.24 2.90
N ALA A 231 -27.57 -39.48 3.39
CA ALA A 231 -26.29 -40.13 3.65
C ALA A 231 -25.46 -40.35 2.37
N ILE A 232 -26.12 -40.73 1.26
CA ILE A 232 -25.46 -40.93 -0.04
C ILE A 232 -25.02 -39.58 -0.62
N VAL A 233 -25.88 -38.56 -0.56
CA VAL A 233 -25.58 -37.20 -1.03
C VAL A 233 -24.46 -36.57 -0.20
N ALA A 234 -24.46 -36.75 1.12
CA ALA A 234 -23.42 -36.26 2.01
C ALA A 234 -22.06 -36.86 1.65
N LYS A 235 -21.98 -38.20 1.48
CA LYS A 235 -20.77 -38.90 1.05
C LYS A 235 -20.30 -38.42 -0.33
N LYS A 236 -21.19 -38.40 -1.33
CA LYS A 236 -20.84 -37.92 -2.69
C LYS A 236 -20.31 -36.48 -2.67
N HIS A 237 -20.94 -35.61 -1.88
CA HIS A 237 -20.52 -34.22 -1.76
C HIS A 237 -19.19 -34.07 -1.01
N SER A 238 -18.94 -34.86 0.04
CA SER A 238 -17.68 -34.80 0.79
C SER A 238 -16.49 -35.21 -0.07
N TRP A 239 -16.64 -36.27 -0.88
CA TRP A 239 -15.61 -36.71 -1.82
C TRP A 239 -15.35 -35.67 -2.92
N LYS A 240 -16.40 -35.15 -3.56
CA LYS A 240 -16.26 -34.07 -4.57
C LYS A 240 -15.61 -32.81 -4.01
N ALA A 241 -15.94 -32.44 -2.78
CA ALA A 241 -15.33 -31.30 -2.11
C ALA A 241 -13.85 -31.56 -1.76
N ALA A 242 -13.51 -32.78 -1.35
CA ALA A 242 -12.11 -33.17 -1.09
C ALA A 242 -11.28 -33.15 -2.37
N GLU A 243 -11.80 -33.70 -3.46
CA GLU A 243 -11.18 -33.64 -4.80
C GLU A 243 -10.97 -32.20 -5.26
N SER A 244 -12.00 -31.36 -5.15
CA SER A 244 -11.91 -29.93 -5.50
C SER A 244 -10.86 -29.19 -4.67
N ARG A 245 -10.73 -29.52 -3.37
CA ARG A 245 -9.71 -28.95 -2.50
C ARG A 245 -8.31 -29.44 -2.87
N ALA A 246 -8.15 -30.71 -3.22
CA ALA A 246 -6.89 -31.28 -3.72
C ALA A 246 -6.46 -30.63 -5.05
N MET A 247 -7.42 -30.29 -5.92
CA MET A 247 -7.20 -29.49 -7.13
C MET A 247 -6.88 -28.00 -6.84
N GLY A 248 -6.88 -27.56 -5.57
CA GLY A 248 -6.56 -26.19 -5.17
C GLY A 248 -7.75 -25.22 -5.19
N VAL A 249 -8.98 -25.69 -5.42
CA VAL A 249 -10.18 -24.85 -5.40
C VAL A 249 -10.62 -24.57 -3.96
N LYS A 250 -10.77 -23.28 -3.61
CA LYS A 250 -11.24 -22.84 -2.28
C LYS A 250 -12.76 -23.04 -2.12
N VAL A 251 -13.15 -24.22 -1.66
CA VAL A 251 -14.55 -24.61 -1.41
C VAL A 251 -15.15 -23.84 -0.22
N HIS A 252 -16.27 -23.14 -0.43
CA HIS A 252 -16.99 -22.35 0.58
C HIS A 252 -18.46 -22.80 0.68
N ASP A 253 -18.74 -23.80 1.52
CA ASP A 253 -20.07 -24.43 1.57
C ASP A 253 -20.85 -24.15 2.85
N ASP A 254 -20.27 -23.45 3.83
CA ASP A 254 -20.90 -23.26 5.14
C ASP A 254 -21.92 -22.09 5.12
N PRO A 255 -23.23 -22.36 5.31
CA PRO A 255 -24.25 -21.32 5.20
C PRO A 255 -24.13 -20.26 6.31
N LYS A 256 -23.62 -20.62 7.49
CA LYS A 256 -23.38 -19.69 8.60
C LYS A 256 -22.30 -18.67 8.24
N LEU A 257 -21.15 -19.11 7.72
CA LEU A 257 -20.04 -18.23 7.32
C LEU A 257 -20.41 -17.35 6.12
N LEU A 258 -21.18 -17.88 5.17
CA LEU A 258 -21.70 -17.10 4.04
C LEU A 258 -22.64 -15.98 4.52
N LYS A 259 -23.54 -16.24 5.47
CA LYS A 259 -24.39 -15.20 6.09
C LYS A 259 -23.57 -14.12 6.79
N GLU A 260 -22.59 -14.50 7.61
CA GLU A 260 -21.76 -13.54 8.34
C GLU A 260 -20.97 -12.62 7.41
N SER A 261 -20.43 -13.19 6.35
CA SER A 261 -19.64 -12.42 5.40
C SER A 261 -20.51 -11.48 4.55
N ILE A 262 -21.73 -11.87 4.18
CA ILE A 262 -22.72 -10.94 3.62
C ILE A 262 -23.03 -9.82 4.61
N LYS A 263 -23.19 -10.12 5.91
CA LYS A 263 -23.41 -9.11 6.95
C LYS A 263 -22.22 -8.15 7.08
N LYS A 264 -20.98 -8.65 7.06
CA LYS A 264 -19.74 -7.85 7.08
C LYS A 264 -19.65 -6.94 5.86
N GLU A 265 -19.99 -7.45 4.68
CA GLU A 265 -20.03 -6.67 3.43
C GLU A 265 -21.09 -5.56 3.48
N LYS A 266 -22.32 -5.86 3.91
CA LYS A 266 -23.37 -4.86 4.10
C LYS A 266 -22.93 -3.77 5.10
N LYS A 267 -22.30 -4.13 6.22
CA LYS A 267 -21.75 -3.16 7.18
C LYS A 267 -20.68 -2.28 6.55
N ARG A 268 -19.78 -2.86 5.75
CA ARG A 268 -18.74 -2.11 5.03
C ARG A 268 -19.38 -1.11 4.05
N GLN A 269 -20.36 -1.55 3.27
CA GLN A 269 -21.09 -0.69 2.34
C GLN A 269 -21.80 0.46 3.06
N LYS A 270 -22.49 0.21 4.19
CA LYS A 270 -23.11 1.26 5.02
C LYS A 270 -22.09 2.29 5.49
N LYS A 271 -20.96 1.84 6.05
CA LYS A 271 -19.87 2.76 6.46
C LYS A 271 -19.32 3.58 5.31
N HIS A 272 -19.21 3.01 4.10
CA HIS A 272 -18.79 3.77 2.93
C HIS A 272 -19.84 4.78 2.49
N ALA A 273 -21.12 4.42 2.52
CA ALA A 273 -22.23 5.31 2.18
C ALA A 273 -22.33 6.48 3.18
N GLU A 274 -22.23 6.23 4.48
CA GLU A 274 -22.20 7.26 5.53
C GLU A 274 -21.03 8.23 5.32
N LYS A 275 -19.81 7.71 5.15
CA LYS A 275 -18.63 8.55 4.86
C LYS A 275 -18.76 9.35 3.57
N TRP A 276 -19.45 8.82 2.57
CA TRP A 276 -19.71 9.55 1.34
C TRP A 276 -20.69 10.70 1.58
N LYS A 277 -21.78 10.45 2.32
CA LYS A 277 -22.72 11.49 2.74
C LYS A 277 -22.03 12.59 3.52
N GLU A 278 -21.23 12.25 4.53
CA GLU A 278 -20.45 13.22 5.32
C GLU A 278 -19.55 14.11 4.44
N ARG A 279 -18.94 13.54 3.39
CA ARG A 279 -18.10 14.31 2.45
C ARG A 279 -18.92 15.25 1.58
N VAL A 280 -20.09 14.81 1.13
CA VAL A 280 -21.01 15.63 0.33
C VAL A 280 -21.54 16.77 1.19
N GLU A 281 -22.01 16.48 2.40
CA GLU A 281 -22.50 17.46 3.36
C GLU A 281 -21.41 18.49 3.72
N SER A 282 -20.18 18.05 3.99
CA SER A 282 -19.06 18.97 4.23
C SER A 282 -18.73 19.84 3.01
N ARG A 283 -18.86 19.31 1.79
CA ARG A 283 -18.66 20.09 0.56
C ARG A 283 -19.75 21.15 0.41
N GLU A 284 -20.99 20.78 0.70
CA GLU A 284 -22.15 21.66 0.63
C GLU A 284 -22.11 22.73 1.72
N SER A 285 -21.73 22.38 2.95
CA SER A 285 -21.60 23.34 4.05
C SER A 285 -20.58 24.43 3.71
N VAL A 286 -19.38 24.04 3.23
CA VAL A 286 -18.34 24.99 2.81
C VAL A 286 -18.80 25.85 1.63
N ARG A 287 -19.56 25.28 0.69
CA ARG A 287 -20.13 26.05 -0.43
C ARG A 287 -21.15 27.07 0.08
N ASN A 288 -22.04 26.66 0.97
CA ASN A 288 -23.10 27.48 1.53
C ASN A 288 -22.51 28.59 2.42
N GLU A 289 -21.49 28.31 3.22
CA GLU A 289 -20.77 29.31 4.01
C GLU A 289 -20.14 30.38 3.11
N LYS A 290 -19.45 29.99 2.03
CA LYS A 290 -18.89 30.95 1.06
C LYS A 290 -19.96 31.79 0.37
N GLN A 291 -21.11 31.20 0.06
CA GLN A 291 -22.24 31.94 -0.50
C GLN A 291 -22.85 32.91 0.54
N LYS A 292 -22.98 32.50 1.80
CA LYS A 292 -23.45 33.34 2.91
C LYS A 292 -22.50 34.53 3.15
N THR A 293 -21.19 34.32 3.18
CA THR A 293 -20.23 35.42 3.34
C THR A 293 -20.26 36.38 2.15
N ARG A 294 -20.36 35.86 0.93
CA ARG A 294 -20.50 36.70 -0.28
C ARG A 294 -21.79 37.54 -0.25
N THR A 295 -22.92 36.94 0.09
CA THR A 295 -24.20 37.67 0.19
C THR A 295 -24.18 38.69 1.33
N GLY A 296 -23.55 38.38 2.46
CA GLY A 296 -23.28 39.32 3.55
C GLY A 296 -22.48 40.54 3.08
N ASN A 297 -21.33 40.32 2.44
CA ASN A 297 -20.47 41.41 1.94
C ASN A 297 -21.16 42.27 0.87
N ILE A 298 -22.00 41.66 0.02
CA ILE A 298 -22.81 42.39 -0.97
C ILE A 298 -23.85 43.28 -0.26
N LYS A 299 -24.57 42.74 0.73
CA LYS A 299 -25.54 43.49 1.52
C LYS A 299 -24.88 44.63 2.29
N GLU A 300 -23.72 44.37 2.91
CA GLU A 300 -22.95 45.37 3.62
C GLU A 300 -22.50 46.50 2.68
N ARG A 301 -21.95 46.15 1.51
CA ARG A 301 -21.59 47.15 0.48
C ARG A 301 -22.79 47.97 0.03
N ALA A 302 -23.96 47.34 -0.13
CA ALA A 302 -25.19 48.04 -0.47
C ALA A 302 -25.64 48.98 0.67
N HIS A 303 -25.53 48.54 1.92
CA HIS A 303 -25.85 49.33 3.11
C HIS A 303 -24.90 50.53 3.25
N GLN A 304 -23.59 50.33 3.15
CA GLN A 304 -22.59 51.41 3.18
C GLN A 304 -22.85 52.46 2.09
N LYS A 305 -23.24 52.04 0.87
CA LYS A 305 -23.64 52.98 -0.19
C LYS A 305 -24.90 53.78 0.18
N LYS A 306 -25.88 53.17 0.86
CA LYS A 306 -27.07 53.86 1.37
C LYS A 306 -26.71 54.84 2.48
N MET A 307 -25.93 54.42 3.47
CA MET A 307 -25.46 55.27 4.57
C MET A 307 -24.67 56.48 4.07
N ARG A 308 -23.71 56.29 3.15
CA ARG A 308 -22.98 57.43 2.52
C ARG A 308 -23.91 58.41 1.79
N LYS A 309 -25.02 57.95 1.20
CA LYS A 309 -26.00 58.85 0.58
C LYS A 309 -26.80 59.61 1.65
N ILE A 310 -27.16 58.96 2.75
CA ILE A 310 -27.83 59.57 3.90
C ILE A 310 -26.90 60.62 4.55
N GLU A 311 -25.67 60.26 4.89
CA GLU A 311 -24.66 61.17 5.44
C GLU A 311 -24.41 62.39 4.54
N LYS A 312 -24.34 62.21 3.21
CA LYS A 312 -24.21 63.34 2.27
C LYS A 312 -25.44 64.25 2.30
N ARG A 313 -26.65 63.69 2.45
CA ARG A 313 -27.89 64.45 2.56
C ARG A 313 -27.93 65.21 3.88
N GLU A 314 -27.62 64.56 4.99
CA GLU A 314 -27.55 65.17 6.32
C GLU A 314 -26.48 66.24 6.39
N LYS A 315 -25.27 66.01 5.85
CA LYS A 315 -24.22 67.03 5.78
C LYS A 315 -24.60 68.23 4.92
N LYS A 316 -25.41 68.03 3.86
CA LYS A 316 -25.98 69.15 3.08
C LYS A 316 -27.05 69.90 3.87
N LEU A 317 -27.93 69.17 4.58
CA LEU A 317 -28.96 69.75 5.44
C LEU A 317 -28.34 70.52 6.63
N MET A 318 -27.22 70.03 7.14
CA MET A 318 -26.50 70.58 8.30
C MET A 318 -25.40 71.57 7.93
N ARG A 319 -25.14 71.84 6.64
CA ARG A 319 -24.18 72.86 6.20
C ARG A 319 -24.77 74.24 6.51
N PRO A 320 -24.11 75.08 7.34
CA PRO A 320 -24.53 76.46 7.53
C PRO A 320 -24.55 77.16 6.17
N GLY A 321 -25.65 77.82 5.82
CA GLY A 321 -25.74 78.67 4.64
C GLY A 321 -24.90 79.93 4.77
N PHE A 322 -24.90 80.78 3.73
CA PHE A 322 -24.20 82.06 3.70
C PHE A 322 -24.61 83.02 4.84
N GLU A 323 -25.80 82.84 5.43
CA GLU A 323 -26.29 83.62 6.59
C GLU A 323 -26.07 82.93 7.95
N GLY A 324 -25.37 81.79 8.00
CA GLY A 324 -25.30 80.96 9.21
C GLY A 324 -26.62 80.24 9.52
N ARG A 325 -26.63 79.34 10.50
CA ARG A 325 -27.86 78.63 10.90
C ARG A 325 -28.82 79.64 11.54
N LYS A 326 -29.95 79.93 10.89
CA LYS A 326 -31.11 80.50 11.59
C LYS A 326 -31.63 79.46 12.58
N GLU A 327 -31.29 79.68 13.84
CA GLU A 327 -31.84 78.95 14.97
C GLU A 327 -33.26 79.47 15.20
N GLY A 328 -34.25 78.79 14.60
CA GLY A 328 -35.67 79.06 14.87
C GLY A 328 -36.55 79.10 13.62
N TYR A 329 -37.67 78.38 13.69
CA TYR A 329 -38.88 78.70 12.94
C TYR A 329 -39.32 80.13 13.34
N VAL A 330 -39.45 81.02 12.36
CA VAL A 330 -40.32 82.19 12.48
C VAL A 330 -41.65 81.77 11.85
N ASN A 331 -42.66 81.61 12.73
CA ASN A 331 -44.10 81.40 12.52
C ASN A 331 -44.59 80.58 11.34
#